data_AF-A0A9D2ABQ4-F1
#
_entry.id   AF-A0A9D2ABQ4-F1
#
_cell.length_a   1.000
_cell.length_b   1.000
_cell.length_c   1.000
_cell.angle_alpha   90.00
_cell.angle_beta   90.00
_cell.angle_gamma   90.00
#
_symmetry.space_group_name_H-M   'P 1'
#
loop_
_entity.id
_entity.type
_entity.pdbx_description
1 polymer ?
#
loop_
_entity_poly.entity_id
_entity_poly.type
_entity_poly.pdbx_seq_one_letter_code
_entity_poly.pdbx_strand_id
1 'polypeptide(L)'
;MAAKIDIVVNELDFKIEKLIKQYIHSLEENKSLKDDINELKNKLEILEEEKHDLENKLKTARTANAVARGEYNKDGKSQINRLVREIDKCIALLNN
;
A
#
# COMPACT_ATOMS: atom_id res chain seq x y z
N MET A 1 30.11 6.59 -55.85
CA MET A 1 29.47 7.55 -54.92
C MET A 1 28.14 7.01 -54.41
N ALA A 2 27.24 6.51 -55.27
CA ALA A 2 25.97 5.86 -54.89
C ALA A 2 26.14 4.70 -53.88
N ALA A 3 27.03 3.73 -54.15
CA ALA A 3 27.24 2.58 -53.26
C ALA A 3 27.64 2.94 -51.81
N LYS A 4 28.31 4.08 -51.60
CA LYS A 4 28.71 4.53 -50.25
C LYS A 4 27.54 5.14 -49.49
N ILE A 5 26.60 5.76 -50.21
CA ILE A 5 25.37 6.30 -49.66
C ILE A 5 24.45 5.14 -49.26
N ASP A 6 24.29 4.13 -50.12
CA ASP A 6 23.45 2.96 -49.83
C ASP A 6 23.90 2.20 -48.57
N ILE A 7 25.21 2.05 -48.37
CA ILE A 7 25.76 1.42 -47.15
C ILE A 7 25.37 2.21 -45.90
N VAL A 8 25.52 3.54 -45.94
CA VAL A 8 25.20 4.41 -44.79
C VAL A 8 23.70 4.42 -44.50
N VAL A 9 22.85 4.43 -45.53
CA VAL A 9 21.39 4.35 -45.38
C VAL A 9 20.98 3.02 -44.74
N ASN A 10 21.49 1.89 -45.23
CA ASN A 10 21.19 0.58 -44.64
C ASN A 10 21.65 0.45 -43.18
N GLU A 11 22.79 1.04 -42.82
CA GLU A 11 23.27 1.04 -41.44
C GLU A 11 22.39 1.90 -40.52
N LEU A 12 21.90 3.04 -41.04
CA LEU A 12 20.94 3.90 -40.34
C LEU A 12 19.60 3.19 -40.15
N ASP A 13 19.06 2.56 -41.18
CA ASP A 13 17.80 1.82 -41.11
C ASP A 13 17.88 0.71 -40.07
N PHE A 14 18.97 -0.05 -40.05
CA PHE A 14 19.21 -1.08 -39.03
C PHE A 14 19.24 -0.50 -37.61
N LYS A 15 19.92 0.64 -37.41
CA LYS A 15 19.99 1.30 -36.10
C LYS A 15 18.63 1.84 -35.66
N ILE A 16 17.86 2.40 -36.59
CA ILE A 16 16.50 2.91 -36.33
C ILE A 16 15.56 1.77 -35.96
N GLU A 17 15.57 0.66 -36.72
CA GLU A 17 14.76 -0.52 -36.40
C GLU A 17 15.11 -1.08 -35.02
N LYS A 18 16.41 -1.17 -34.71
CA LYS A 18 16.87 -1.64 -33.40
C LYS A 18 16.41 -0.72 -32.28
N LEU A 19 16.49 0.60 -32.49
CA LEU A 19 16.04 1.60 -31.51
C LEU A 19 14.52 1.50 -31.28
N ILE A 20 13.74 1.36 -32.35
CA ILE A 20 12.28 1.19 -32.27
C ILE A 20 11.94 -0.07 -31.47
N LYS A 21 12.60 -1.21 -31.75
CA LYS A 21 12.38 -2.46 -31.01
C LYS A 21 12.70 -2.31 -29.52
N GLN A 22 13.82 -1.66 -29.20
CA GLN A 22 14.19 -1.39 -27.80
C GLN A 22 13.18 -0.47 -27.12
N TYR A 23 12.72 0.57 -27.82
CA TYR A 23 11.73 1.50 -27.29
C TYR A 23 10.39 0.83 -27.00
N ILE A 24 9.88 0.02 -27.94
CA ILE A 24 8.65 -0.76 -27.75
C ILE A 24 8.80 -1.69 -26.56
N HIS A 25 9.91 -2.42 -26.47
CA HIS A 25 10.17 -3.32 -25.35
C HIS A 25 10.18 -2.59 -24.01
N SER A 26 10.87 -1.44 -23.92
CA SER A 26 10.87 -0.62 -22.70
C SER A 26 9.50 -0.05 -22.36
N LEU A 27 8.64 0.26 -23.34
CA LEU A 27 7.26 0.69 -23.09
C LEU A 27 6.41 -0.44 -22.51
N GLU A 28 6.53 -1.65 -23.07
CA GLU A 28 5.84 -2.84 -22.57
C GLU A 28 6.28 -3.20 -21.15
N GLU A 29 7.59 -3.20 -20.89
CA GLU A 29 8.15 -3.43 -19.56
C GLU A 29 7.69 -2.35 -18.56
N ASN A 30 7.70 -1.07 -18.95
CA ASN A 30 7.22 0.01 -18.09
C ASN A 30 5.74 -0.15 -17.74
N LYS A 31 4.92 -0.60 -18.70
CA LYS A 31 3.51 -0.89 -18.47
C LYS A 31 3.34 -2.06 -17.49
N SER A 32 4.03 -3.18 -17.72
CA SER A 32 3.99 -4.34 -16.82
C SER A 32 4.38 -3.96 -15.40
N LEU A 33 5.48 -3.23 -15.23
CA LEU A 33 5.94 -2.79 -13.91
C LEU A 33 4.94 -1.86 -13.21
N LYS A 34 4.24 -1.00 -13.96
CA LYS A 34 3.17 -0.15 -13.40
C LYS A 34 1.97 -0.98 -12.93
N ASP A 35 1.59 -1.98 -13.72
CA ASP A 35 0.49 -2.88 -13.37
C ASP A 35 0.84 -3.70 -12.11
N ASP A 36 2.07 -4.23 -12.04
CA ASP A 36 2.59 -4.94 -10.86
C ASP A 36 2.63 -4.06 -9.61
N ILE A 37 3.07 -2.81 -9.74
CA ILE A 37 3.07 -1.84 -8.64
C ILE A 37 1.65 -1.60 -8.11
N ASN A 38 0.67 -1.47 -9.00
CA ASN A 38 -0.72 -1.26 -8.59
C ASN A 38 -1.27 -2.50 -7.88
N GLU A 39 -0.99 -3.70 -8.39
CA GLU A 39 -1.41 -4.95 -7.76
C GLU A 39 -0.79 -5.11 -6.36
N LEU A 40 0.51 -4.84 -6.23
CA LEU A 40 1.22 -4.92 -4.95
C LEU A 40 0.71 -3.89 -3.94
N LYS A 41 0.36 -2.67 -4.39
CA LYS A 41 -0.24 -1.66 -3.52
C LYS A 41 -1.60 -2.11 -2.99
N ASN A 42 -2.47 -2.64 -3.84
CA ASN A 42 -3.78 -3.14 -3.43
C ASN A 42 -3.63 -4.31 -2.43
N LYS A 43 -2.69 -5.22 -2.68
CA LYS A 43 -2.39 -6.32 -1.74
C LYS A 43 -1.89 -5.81 -0.40
N LEU A 44 -1.04 -4.78 -0.40
CA LEU A 44 -0.52 -4.17 0.82
C LEU A 44 -1.66 -3.55 1.64
N GLU A 45 -2.55 -2.79 1.00
CA GLU A 45 -3.71 -2.17 1.66
C GLU A 45 -4.61 -3.21 2.32
N ILE A 46 -4.96 -4.28 1.60
CA ILE A 46 -5.76 -5.39 2.15
C ILE A 46 -5.07 -6.02 3.37
N LEU A 47 -3.76 -6.30 3.28
CA LEU A 47 -3.03 -6.91 4.39
C LEU A 47 -2.92 -5.96 5.60
N GLU A 48 -2.82 -4.65 5.38
CA GLU A 48 -2.83 -3.66 6.46
C GLU A 48 -4.20 -3.59 7.15
N GLU A 49 -5.30 -3.65 6.40
CA GLU A 49 -6.65 -3.74 6.95
C GLU A 49 -6.86 -5.03 7.76
N GLU A 50 -6.47 -6.18 7.21
CA GLU A 50 -6.56 -7.47 7.92
C GLU A 50 -5.72 -7.47 9.20
N LYS A 51 -4.52 -6.90 9.15
CA LYS A 51 -3.68 -6.74 10.34
C LYS A 51 -4.36 -5.88 11.39
N HIS A 52 -4.93 -4.74 11.00
CA HIS A 52 -5.65 -3.87 11.92
C HIS A 52 -6.84 -4.60 12.56
N ASP A 53 -7.63 -5.34 11.78
CA ASP A 53 -8.77 -6.10 12.29
C ASP A 53 -8.33 -7.19 13.29
N LEU A 54 -7.25 -7.92 12.98
CA LEU A 54 -6.67 -8.92 13.88
C LEU A 54 -6.14 -8.28 15.18
N GLU A 55 -5.48 -7.13 15.11
CA GLU A 55 -5.02 -6.39 16.29
C GLU A 55 -6.20 -5.95 17.18
N ASN A 56 -7.31 -5.49 16.58
CA ASN A 56 -8.54 -5.14 17.29
C ASN A 56 -9.19 -6.36 17.95
N LYS A 57 -9.30 -7.47 17.24
CA LYS A 57 -9.83 -8.74 17.76
C LYS A 57 -8.99 -9.24 18.94
N LEU A 58 -7.67 -9.16 18.83
CA LEU A 58 -6.74 -9.57 19.86
C LEU A 58 -6.81 -8.65 21.10
N LYS A 59 -6.94 -7.34 20.90
CA LYS A 59 -7.19 -6.39 22.00
C LYS A 59 -8.51 -6.72 22.72
N THR A 60 -9.58 -6.95 21.97
CA THR A 60 -10.89 -7.33 22.52
C THR A 60 -10.81 -8.63 23.33
N ALA A 61 -10.17 -9.66 22.78
CA ALA A 61 -9.98 -10.94 23.45
C ALA A 61 -9.16 -10.81 24.74
N ARG A 62 -8.09 -10.01 24.73
CA ARG A 62 -7.27 -9.71 25.93
C ARG A 62 -8.10 -9.02 27.00
N THR A 63 -8.89 -8.00 26.63
CA THR A 63 -9.79 -7.31 27.56
C THR A 63 -10.82 -8.27 28.15
N ALA A 64 -11.47 -9.10 27.32
CA ALA A 64 -12.45 -10.08 27.77
C ALA A 64 -11.84 -11.09 28.76
N ASN A 65 -10.61 -11.56 28.49
CA ASN A 65 -9.89 -12.47 29.37
C ASN A 65 -9.50 -11.80 30.72
N ALA A 66 -9.05 -10.55 30.69
CA ALA A 66 -8.75 -9.79 31.91
C ALA A 66 -9.99 -9.54 32.78
N VAL A 67 -11.14 -9.29 32.14
CA VAL A 67 -12.45 -9.20 32.83
C VAL A 67 -12.82 -10.54 33.45
N ALA A 68 -12.73 -11.64 32.70
CA ALA A 68 -13.06 -12.99 33.18
C ALA A 68 -12.18 -13.45 34.35
N ARG A 69 -10.91 -13.04 34.39
CA ARG A 69 -9.96 -13.37 35.46
C ARG A 69 -10.12 -12.51 36.73
N GLY A 70 -11.00 -11.50 36.73
CA GLY A 70 -11.20 -10.62 37.88
C GLY A 70 -10.01 -9.69 38.17
N GLU A 71 -9.04 -9.58 37.24
CA GLU A 71 -7.89 -8.65 37.32
C GLU A 71 -8.32 -7.19 37.01
N TYR A 72 -9.58 -6.97 36.66
CA TYR A 72 -10.19 -5.71 36.24
C TYR A 72 -10.38 -4.65 37.34
N ASN A 73 -9.71 -4.75 38.49
CA ASN A 73 -10.05 -3.93 39.66
C ASN A 73 -9.34 -2.56 39.73
N LYS A 74 -8.27 -2.32 38.94
CA LYS A 74 -7.62 -0.99 38.86
C LYS A 74 -7.39 -0.48 37.44
N ASP A 75 -6.82 -1.30 36.56
CA ASP A 75 -6.48 -0.86 35.20
C ASP A 75 -7.71 -0.71 34.30
N GLY A 76 -8.71 -1.60 34.43
CA GLY A 76 -9.97 -1.51 33.69
C GLY A 76 -10.76 -0.22 33.99
N LYS A 77 -10.78 0.23 35.25
CA LYS A 77 -11.36 1.53 35.64
C LYS A 77 -10.60 2.70 35.01
N SER A 78 -9.28 2.64 34.99
CA SER A 78 -8.44 3.67 34.35
C SER A 78 -8.71 3.77 32.85
N GLN A 79 -8.86 2.62 32.19
CA GLN A 79 -9.09 2.53 30.75
C GLN A 79 -10.49 3.01 30.35
N ILE A 80 -11.53 2.66 31.12
CA ILE A 80 -12.89 3.22 30.96
C ILE A 80 -12.86 4.75 31.13
N ASN A 81 -12.21 5.26 32.18
CA ASN A 81 -12.09 6.71 32.40
C ASN A 81 -11.29 7.43 31.29
N ARG A 82 -10.42 6.72 30.58
CA ARG A 82 -9.72 7.28 29.41
C ARG A 82 -10.64 7.32 28.18
N LEU A 83 -11.38 6.24 27.92
CA LEU A 83 -12.35 6.18 26.83
C LEU A 83 -13.46 7.23 26.98
N VAL A 84 -13.99 7.42 28.20
CA VAL A 84 -15.00 8.47 28.49
C VAL A 84 -14.44 9.87 28.18
N ARG A 85 -13.19 10.16 28.54
CA ARG A 85 -12.54 11.44 28.24
C ARG A 85 -12.29 11.66 26.74
N GLU A 86 -12.03 10.60 25.99
CA GLU A 86 -11.91 10.67 24.53
C GLU A 86 -13.28 10.94 23.88
N ILE A 87 -14.35 10.32 24.38
CA ILE A 87 -15.73 10.60 23.94
C ILE A 87 -16.11 12.06 24.22
N ASP A 88 -15.85 12.57 25.42
CA ASP A 88 -16.15 13.97 25.77
C ASP A 88 -15.41 14.97 24.88
N LYS A 89 -14.15 14.67 24.52
CA LYS A 89 -13.37 15.49 23.57
C LYS A 89 -13.98 15.45 22.17
N CYS A 90 -14.40 14.29 21.69
CA CYS A 90 -15.08 14.17 20.40
C CYS A 90 -16.42 14.92 20.40
N ILE A 91 -17.20 14.85 21.48
CA ILE A 91 -18.46 15.62 21.62
C ILE A 91 -18.19 17.13 21.63
N ALA A 92 -17.17 17.59 22.33
CA ALA A 92 -16.79 19.01 22.34
C ALA A 92 -16.33 19.52 20.96
N LEU A 93 -15.68 18.67 20.17
CA LEU A 93 -15.32 18.97 18.78
C LEU A 93 -16.52 18.99 17.83
N LEU A 94 -17.61 18.28 18.16
CA LEU A 94 -18.85 18.24 17.36
C LEU A 94 -19.85 19.34 17.73
N ASN A 95 -19.77 19.89 18.95
CA ASN A 95 -20.62 20.98 19.43
C ASN A 95 -20.06 22.38 19.14
N ASN A 96 -19.09 22.47 18.22
CA ASN A 96 -18.54 23.72 17.69
C ASN A 96 -18.58 23.70 16.16
#